data_AF-A0A935CSE2-F1
#
_entry.id   AF-A0A935CSE2-F1
#
_cell.length_a   1.000
_cell.length_b   1.000
_cell.length_c   1.000
_cell.angle_alpha   90.00
_cell.angle_beta   90.00
_cell.angle_gamma   90.00
#
_symmetry.space_group_name_H-M   'P 1'
#
loop_
_entity.id
_entity.type
_entity.pdbx_description
1 polymer ?
#
loop_
_entity_poly.entity_id
_entity_poly.type
_entity_poly.pdbx_seq_one_letter_code
_entity_poly.pdbx_strand_id
1 'polypeptide(L)'
;MIRVSPMPGEIAEGHLSRIRIVNGISSRDRLIERLRAQSNEPSSPVLHLLAAFSGMDSTTYAIDHSMMPALRVASRDEAPAMHGSQEGASFSRRLGMLAPRPGSRVCRRCTAQNLVEQGFSWYQREHQLIGVDLCVVHGCGLCVFDGVDAYSEPPEIREARGEFQPIQVDVAEQNGSDSFRHQICLDFLLVPP
;
A
#
# COMPACT_ATOMS: atom_id res chain seq x y z
N MET A 1 -6.03 4.54 22.12
CA MET A 1 -5.76 3.47 21.12
C MET A 1 -4.26 3.23 21.11
N ILE A 2 -3.82 1.99 20.96
CA ILE A 2 -2.41 1.64 20.78
C ILE A 2 -1.93 2.33 19.51
N ARG A 3 -0.96 3.24 19.64
CA ARG A 3 -0.35 3.93 18.51
C ARG A 3 0.44 2.93 17.69
N VAL A 4 0.20 2.93 16.38
CA VAL A 4 0.94 2.14 15.39
C VAL A 4 1.62 3.13 14.47
N SER A 5 2.92 2.96 14.28
CA SER A 5 3.69 3.73 13.30
C SER A 5 3.59 3.06 11.94
N PRO A 6 3.50 3.82 10.84
CA PRO A 6 3.57 3.25 9.51
C PRO A 6 4.98 2.72 9.25
N MET A 7 5.07 1.66 8.44
CA MET A 7 6.37 1.12 8.01
C MET A 7 6.89 1.88 6.81
N PRO A 8 8.22 1.93 6.58
CA PRO A 8 8.78 2.53 5.37
C PRO A 8 8.14 1.94 4.11
N GLY A 9 7.66 2.81 3.23
CA GLY A 9 6.97 2.42 2.00
C GLY A 9 5.57 1.82 2.20
N GLU A 10 5.00 1.79 3.41
CA GLU A 10 3.65 1.27 3.62
C GLU A 10 2.59 2.21 3.05
N ILE A 11 1.63 1.68 2.29
CA ILE A 11 0.48 2.45 1.83
C ILE A 11 -0.52 2.73 2.97
N ALA A 12 -1.11 3.92 2.99
CA ALA A 12 -2.01 4.43 4.04
C ALA A 12 -3.21 3.52 4.30
N GLU A 13 -3.74 2.88 3.25
CA GLU A 13 -4.80 1.87 3.37
C GLU A 13 -4.35 0.64 4.19
N GLY A 14 -3.14 0.14 3.95
CA GLY A 14 -2.55 -0.96 4.72
C GLY A 14 -2.28 -0.55 6.17
N HIS A 15 -1.76 0.66 6.37
CA HIS A 15 -1.51 1.21 7.70
C HIS A 15 -2.80 1.38 8.52
N LEU A 16 -3.88 1.89 7.92
CA LEU A 16 -5.20 1.99 8.56
C LEU A 16 -5.71 0.62 9.03
N SER A 17 -5.56 -0.41 8.20
CA SER A 17 -5.95 -1.78 8.55
C SER A 17 -5.11 -2.36 9.69
N ARG A 18 -3.81 -2.06 9.74
CA ARG A 18 -2.97 -2.46 10.87
C ARG A 18 -3.38 -1.78 12.17
N ILE A 19 -3.66 -0.47 12.14
CA ILE A 19 -4.23 0.23 13.30
C ILE A 19 -5.53 -0.46 13.75
N ARG A 20 -6.40 -0.78 12.79
CA ARG A 20 -7.67 -1.46 13.05
C ARG A 20 -7.48 -2.79 13.77
N ILE A 21 -6.60 -3.65 13.25
CA ILE A 21 -6.33 -4.98 13.78
C ILE A 21 -5.70 -4.91 15.17
N VAL A 22 -4.64 -4.11 15.33
CA VAL A 22 -3.92 -3.97 16.62
C VAL A 22 -4.84 -3.44 17.73
N ASN A 23 -5.81 -2.58 17.37
CA ASN A 23 -6.76 -2.02 18.33
C ASN A 23 -8.05 -2.83 18.46
N GLY A 24 -8.17 -3.99 17.81
CA GLY A 24 -9.36 -4.85 17.88
C GLY A 24 -10.64 -4.18 17.38
N ILE A 25 -10.54 -3.31 16.37
CA ILE A 25 -11.68 -2.57 15.83
C ILE A 25 -12.27 -3.35 14.64
N SER A 26 -13.58 -3.58 14.67
CA SER A 26 -14.22 -4.50 13.71
C SER A 26 -14.33 -3.93 12.30
N SER A 27 -14.43 -2.61 12.12
CA SER A 27 -14.62 -2.00 10.81
C SER A 27 -13.81 -0.73 10.60
N ARG A 28 -13.59 -0.40 9.32
CA ARG A 28 -12.94 0.83 8.86
C ARG A 28 -13.64 2.07 9.42
N ASP A 29 -14.95 2.15 9.28
CA ASP A 29 -15.72 3.33 9.68
C ASP A 29 -15.64 3.57 11.19
N ARG A 30 -15.72 2.51 12.00
CA ARG A 30 -15.54 2.61 13.45
C ARG A 30 -14.16 3.12 13.84
N LEU A 31 -13.11 2.73 13.10
CA LEU A 31 -11.78 3.27 13.33
C LEU A 31 -11.72 4.76 12.98
N ILE A 32 -12.26 5.16 11.82
CA ILE A 32 -12.29 6.57 11.40
C ILE A 32 -13.07 7.43 12.41
N GLU A 33 -14.23 6.96 12.89
CA GLU A 33 -15.00 7.62 13.95
C GLU A 33 -14.16 7.84 15.22
N ARG A 34 -13.42 6.81 15.65
CA ARG A 34 -12.55 6.92 16.84
C ARG A 34 -11.36 7.86 16.62
N LEU A 35 -10.76 7.85 15.43
CA LEU A 35 -9.68 8.78 15.07
C LEU A 35 -10.20 10.23 15.09
N ARG A 36 -11.38 10.47 14.52
CA ARG A 36 -12.03 11.80 14.55
C ARG A 36 -12.33 12.25 15.96
N ALA A 37 -12.83 11.37 16.83
CA ALA A 37 -13.15 11.68 18.21
C ALA A 37 -11.90 12.02 19.06
N GLN A 38 -10.71 11.59 18.64
CA GLN A 38 -9.43 11.90 19.29
C GLN A 38 -8.70 13.09 18.66
N SER A 39 -9.20 13.61 17.54
CA SER A 39 -8.61 14.73 16.82
C SER A 39 -9.20 16.04 17.30
N ASN A 40 -8.38 17.08 17.37
CA ASN A 40 -8.83 18.46 17.56
C ASN A 40 -9.56 19.00 16.30
N GLU A 41 -9.41 18.32 15.17
CA GLU A 41 -10.06 18.64 13.91
C GLU A 41 -10.82 17.41 13.35
N PRO A 42 -12.07 17.15 13.82
CA PRO A 42 -12.82 15.95 13.43
C PRO A 42 -13.23 15.91 11.94
N SER A 43 -13.25 17.06 11.26
CA SER A 43 -13.59 17.18 9.83
C SER A 43 -12.39 17.00 8.89
N SER A 44 -11.20 16.77 9.46
CA SER A 44 -9.98 16.62 8.69
C SER A 44 -10.00 15.34 7.84
N PRO A 45 -9.39 15.37 6.65
CA PRO A 45 -9.19 14.18 5.81
C PRO A 45 -8.65 12.99 6.60
N VAL A 46 -9.07 11.76 6.26
CA VAL A 46 -8.62 10.54 6.94
C VAL A 46 -7.10 10.42 6.96
N LEU A 47 -6.43 10.80 5.86
CA LEU A 47 -4.98 10.84 5.79
C LEU A 47 -4.35 11.72 6.89
N HIS A 48 -4.94 12.90 7.16
CA HIS A 48 -4.47 13.79 8.21
C HIS A 48 -4.67 13.19 9.60
N LEU A 49 -5.79 12.50 9.80
CA LEU A 49 -6.05 11.76 11.05
C LEU A 49 -5.02 10.65 11.27
N LEU A 50 -4.62 9.94 10.21
CA LEU A 50 -3.58 8.91 10.28
C LEU A 50 -2.21 9.52 10.60
N ALA A 51 -1.85 10.63 9.95
CA ALA A 51 -0.61 11.35 10.24
C ALA A 51 -0.55 11.78 11.71
N ALA A 52 -1.60 12.46 12.19
CA ALA A 52 -1.70 12.89 13.59
C ALA A 52 -1.67 11.71 14.57
N PHE A 53 -2.38 10.61 14.25
CA PHE A 53 -2.38 9.40 15.07
C PHE A 53 -0.98 8.79 15.21
N SER A 54 -0.21 8.76 14.13
CA SER A 54 1.17 8.27 14.10
C SER A 54 2.19 9.27 14.62
N GLY A 55 1.79 10.51 14.93
CA GLY A 55 2.71 11.56 15.35
C GLY A 55 3.61 12.07 14.22
N MET A 56 3.14 11.98 12.98
CA MET A 56 3.83 12.49 11.79
C MET A 56 3.18 13.78 11.30
N ASP A 57 3.98 14.64 10.68
CA ASP A 57 3.48 15.76 9.89
C ASP A 57 2.64 15.24 8.70
N SER A 58 1.57 15.96 8.36
CA SER A 58 0.62 15.52 7.32
C SER A 58 1.22 15.56 5.92
N THR A 59 2.16 16.47 5.65
CA THR A 59 2.87 16.54 4.36
C THR A 59 3.81 15.36 4.21
N THR A 60 4.58 15.07 5.25
CA THR A 60 5.49 13.92 5.31
C THR A 60 4.71 12.62 5.12
N TYR A 61 3.62 12.44 5.89
CA TYR A 61 2.78 11.25 5.78
C TYR A 61 2.16 11.09 4.38
N ALA A 62 1.73 12.20 3.76
CA ALA A 62 1.17 12.15 2.41
C ALA A 62 2.21 11.75 1.37
N ILE A 63 3.46 12.19 1.48
CA ILE A 63 4.52 11.85 0.55
C ILE A 63 4.90 10.36 0.69
N ASP A 64 5.07 9.90 1.93
CA ASP A 64 5.66 8.59 2.20
C ASP A 64 4.65 7.44 2.14
N HIS A 65 3.39 7.71 2.51
CA HIS A 65 2.39 6.66 2.72
C HIS A 65 1.16 6.78 1.82
N SER A 66 0.99 7.85 1.05
CA SER A 66 -0.13 7.97 0.12
C SER A 66 0.29 7.78 -1.33
N MET A 67 -0.71 7.58 -2.19
CA MET A 67 -0.51 7.57 -3.64
C MET A 67 -0.66 8.96 -4.26
N MET A 68 -0.83 10.01 -3.46
CA MET A 68 -0.99 11.39 -3.96
C MET A 68 0.14 11.84 -4.89
N PRO A 69 1.44 11.55 -4.60
CA PRO A 69 2.52 11.93 -5.51
C PRO A 69 2.41 11.26 -6.90
N ALA A 70 1.89 10.03 -6.95
CA ALA A 70 1.68 9.31 -8.20
C ALA A 70 0.39 9.73 -8.93
N LEU A 71 -0.63 10.15 -8.18
CA LEU A 71 -1.96 10.49 -8.71
C LEU A 71 -2.08 11.97 -9.13
N ARG A 72 -1.24 12.86 -8.58
CA ARG A 72 -1.24 14.29 -8.87
C ARG A 72 0.17 14.72 -9.27
N VAL A 73 0.56 14.32 -10.47
CA VAL A 73 1.88 14.62 -11.04
C VAL A 73 1.99 16.08 -11.51
N ALA A 74 0.88 16.70 -11.90
CA ALA A 74 0.84 18.10 -12.35
C ALA A 74 -0.29 18.88 -11.68
N SER A 75 -0.06 20.17 -11.42
CA SER A 75 -1.10 21.16 -11.08
C SER A 75 -1.12 22.24 -12.15
N ARG A 76 -2.29 22.84 -12.35
CA ARG A 76 -2.43 24.01 -13.23
C ARG A 76 -1.99 25.32 -12.56
N ASP A 77 -1.83 25.31 -11.24
CA ASP A 77 -1.52 26.49 -10.45
C ASP A 77 -0.02 26.80 -10.48
N GLU A 78 0.32 28.09 -10.52
CA GLU A 78 1.71 28.57 -10.47
C GLU A 78 2.42 28.20 -9.15
N ALA A 79 1.64 28.05 -8.07
CA ALA A 79 2.11 27.60 -6.76
C ALA A 79 1.25 26.41 -6.28
N PRO A 80 1.58 25.16 -6.67
CA PRO A 80 0.79 24.00 -6.28
C PRO A 80 0.84 23.77 -4.77
N ALA A 81 -0.32 23.66 -4.13
CA ALA A 81 -0.41 23.25 -2.73
C ALA A 81 0.30 21.90 -2.53
N MET A 82 1.18 21.82 -1.52
CA MET A 82 1.94 20.61 -1.19
C MET A 82 0.99 19.45 -0.84
N HIS A 83 1.39 18.21 -1.13
CA HIS A 83 0.60 17.04 -0.72
C HIS A 83 0.45 17.00 0.79
N GLY A 84 -0.74 16.73 1.31
CA GLY A 84 -0.95 16.69 2.76
C GLY A 84 -1.00 18.05 3.46
N SER A 85 -0.75 19.17 2.77
CA SER A 85 -0.91 20.52 3.32
C SER A 85 -2.37 20.87 3.65
N GLN A 86 -2.56 21.91 4.47
CA GLN A 86 -3.88 22.41 4.83
C GLN A 86 -4.57 23.10 3.65
N GLU A 87 -3.80 23.85 2.84
CA GLU A 87 -4.24 24.47 1.58
C GLU A 87 -4.71 23.41 0.58
N GLY A 88 -4.07 22.24 0.60
CA GLY A 88 -4.39 21.08 -0.22
C GLY A 88 -5.43 20.12 0.38
N ALA A 89 -6.15 20.49 1.45
CA ALA A 89 -7.03 19.56 2.18
C ALA A 89 -8.12 18.92 1.31
N SER A 90 -8.62 19.62 0.28
CA SER A 90 -9.56 19.06 -0.69
C SER A 90 -8.97 17.89 -1.48
N PHE A 91 -7.70 17.99 -1.89
CA PHE A 91 -6.97 16.91 -2.54
C PHE A 91 -6.68 15.77 -1.57
N SER A 92 -6.26 16.07 -0.34
CA SER A 92 -6.04 15.04 0.69
C SER A 92 -7.31 14.25 0.98
N ARG A 93 -8.49 14.90 0.98
CA ARG A 93 -9.78 14.22 1.14
C ARG A 93 -10.10 13.28 -0.01
N ARG A 94 -9.80 13.69 -1.25
CA ARG A 94 -10.14 12.92 -2.46
C ARG A 94 -9.13 11.82 -2.77
N LEU A 95 -7.85 12.07 -2.56
CA LEU A 95 -6.75 11.24 -3.06
C LEU A 95 -5.92 10.59 -1.95
N GLY A 96 -5.98 11.08 -0.72
CA GLY A 96 -5.09 10.64 0.35
C GLY A 96 -5.22 9.15 0.71
N MET A 97 -6.42 8.60 0.57
CA MET A 97 -6.68 7.18 0.81
C MET A 97 -6.90 6.39 -0.50
N LEU A 98 -6.71 7.02 -1.67
CA LEU A 98 -7.02 6.38 -2.94
C LEU A 98 -5.87 5.46 -3.39
N ALA A 99 -6.16 4.17 -3.55
CA ALA A 99 -5.30 3.28 -4.32
C ALA A 99 -5.52 3.53 -5.82
N PRO A 100 -4.46 3.63 -6.64
CA PRO A 100 -4.57 4.02 -8.06
C PRO A 100 -5.19 2.93 -8.94
N ARG A 101 -5.29 1.70 -8.44
CA ARG A 101 -5.82 0.54 -9.16
C ARG A 101 -6.64 -0.35 -8.23
N PRO A 102 -7.63 -1.10 -8.75
CA PRO A 102 -8.37 -2.07 -7.96
C PRO A 102 -7.45 -3.19 -7.47
N GLY A 103 -7.84 -3.75 -6.33
CA GLY A 103 -7.09 -4.79 -5.66
C GLY A 103 -5.83 -4.29 -4.94
N SER A 104 -5.11 -5.24 -4.36
CA SER A 104 -3.79 -5.02 -3.75
C SER A 104 -2.77 -5.92 -4.45
N ARG A 105 -1.54 -5.44 -4.57
CA ARG A 105 -0.44 -6.21 -5.14
C ARG A 105 0.68 -6.40 -4.16
N VAL A 106 1.29 -7.57 -4.21
CA VAL A 106 2.33 -7.96 -3.27
C VAL A 106 3.43 -8.72 -3.97
N CYS A 107 4.64 -8.64 -3.40
CA CYS A 107 5.71 -9.55 -3.74
C CYS A 107 5.79 -10.58 -2.61
N ARG A 108 5.62 -11.86 -2.92
CA ARG A 108 5.71 -12.95 -1.92
C ARG A 108 7.06 -12.96 -1.19
N ARG A 109 8.14 -12.56 -1.88
CA ARG A 109 9.48 -12.43 -1.29
C ARG A 109 9.56 -11.26 -0.31
N CYS A 110 8.97 -10.10 -0.61
CA CYS A 110 8.85 -9.01 0.37
C CYS A 110 8.01 -9.44 1.59
N THR A 111 6.89 -10.12 1.37
CA THR A 111 6.05 -10.62 2.48
C THR A 111 6.85 -11.55 3.40
N ALA A 112 7.51 -12.56 2.83
CA ALA A 112 8.32 -13.51 3.58
C ALA A 112 9.50 -12.84 4.30
N GLN A 113 10.21 -11.92 3.64
CA GLN A 113 11.32 -11.18 4.25
C GLN A 113 10.85 -10.33 5.44
N ASN A 114 9.78 -9.55 5.26
CA ASN A 114 9.22 -8.72 6.32
C ASN A 114 8.73 -9.55 7.51
N LEU A 115 8.13 -10.73 7.27
CA LEU A 115 7.73 -11.64 8.33
C LEU A 115 8.92 -12.12 9.17
N VAL A 116 10.03 -12.46 8.53
CA VAL A 116 11.25 -12.90 9.23
C VAL A 116 11.88 -11.75 10.02
N GLU A 117 11.95 -10.56 9.43
CA GLU A 117 12.67 -9.41 10.01
C GLU A 117 11.85 -8.65 11.07
N GLN A 118 10.53 -8.51 10.86
CA GLN A 118 9.65 -7.65 11.66
C GLN A 118 8.54 -8.43 12.38
N GLY A 119 8.33 -9.71 12.06
CA GLY A 119 7.26 -10.53 12.62
C GLY A 119 5.87 -10.31 12.00
N PHE A 120 5.76 -9.41 11.03
CA PHE A 120 4.54 -9.11 10.27
C PHE A 120 4.93 -8.50 8.91
N SER A 121 3.98 -8.40 7.98
CA SER A 121 4.22 -7.74 6.69
C SER A 121 3.23 -6.61 6.42
N TRP A 122 3.50 -5.82 5.38
CA TRP A 122 2.68 -4.69 4.99
C TRP A 122 2.65 -4.52 3.48
N TYR A 123 1.63 -3.81 2.99
CA TYR A 123 1.50 -3.49 1.58
C TYR A 123 2.48 -2.37 1.21
N GLN A 124 3.50 -2.73 0.42
CA GLN A 124 4.39 -1.74 -0.16
C GLN A 124 3.64 -0.87 -1.17
N ARG A 125 3.83 0.43 -1.05
CA ARG A 125 3.22 1.49 -1.86
C ARG A 125 3.69 1.41 -3.30
N GLU A 126 4.97 1.11 -3.52
CA GLU A 126 5.58 0.96 -4.84
C GLU A 126 4.92 -0.18 -5.63
N HIS A 127 4.54 -1.26 -4.94
CA HIS A 127 3.78 -2.35 -5.57
C HIS A 127 2.39 -1.93 -6.01
N GLN A 128 1.85 -0.79 -5.57
CA GLN A 128 0.51 -0.35 -5.97
C GLN A 128 0.53 0.57 -7.20
N LEU A 129 1.70 1.02 -7.66
CA LEU A 129 1.83 1.92 -8.80
C LEU A 129 1.27 1.29 -10.10
N ILE A 130 0.63 2.12 -10.92
CA ILE A 130 0.20 1.72 -12.27
C ILE A 130 1.43 1.47 -13.13
N GLY A 131 1.43 0.36 -13.88
CA GLY A 131 2.56 -0.06 -14.71
C GLY A 131 3.67 -0.80 -13.95
N VAL A 132 3.55 -0.96 -12.63
CA VAL A 132 4.47 -1.79 -11.84
C VAL A 132 3.84 -3.18 -11.65
N ASP A 133 4.34 -4.15 -12.40
CA ASP A 133 3.94 -5.57 -12.32
C ASP A 133 5.09 -6.48 -11.86
N LEU A 134 6.27 -5.90 -11.67
CA LEU A 134 7.46 -6.54 -11.11
C LEU A 134 7.88 -5.86 -9.81
N CYS A 135 8.35 -6.64 -8.85
CA CYS A 135 8.99 -6.11 -7.65
C CYS A 135 10.36 -5.53 -8.02
N VAL A 136 10.58 -4.24 -7.75
CA VAL A 136 11.86 -3.56 -8.04
C VAL A 136 13.01 -4.05 -7.14
N VAL A 137 12.69 -4.64 -5.99
CA VAL A 137 13.68 -5.17 -5.04
C VAL A 137 14.10 -6.59 -5.40
N HIS A 138 13.13 -7.47 -5.68
CA HIS A 138 13.39 -8.90 -5.88
C HIS A 138 13.37 -9.35 -7.35
N GLY A 139 12.94 -8.49 -8.28
CA GLY A 139 12.90 -8.76 -9.72
C GLY A 139 11.84 -9.79 -10.17
N CYS A 140 10.92 -10.20 -9.30
CA CYS A 140 9.89 -11.18 -9.63
C CYS A 140 8.52 -10.55 -9.89
N GLY A 141 7.65 -11.28 -10.58
CA GLY A 141 6.24 -10.92 -10.77
C GLY A 141 5.53 -10.63 -9.46
N LEU A 142 4.73 -9.57 -9.44
CA LEU A 142 3.81 -9.30 -8.34
C LEU A 142 2.63 -10.27 -8.41
N CYS A 143 2.03 -10.55 -7.26
CA CYS A 143 0.74 -11.21 -7.15
C CYS A 143 -0.35 -10.18 -6.83
N VAL A 144 -1.57 -10.45 -7.25
CA VAL A 144 -2.74 -9.57 -7.10
C VAL A 144 -3.84 -10.26 -6.32
N PHE A 145 -4.49 -9.50 -5.44
CA PHE A 145 -5.78 -9.82 -4.85
C PHE A 145 -6.77 -8.77 -5.35
N ASP A 146 -7.84 -9.18 -6.04
CA ASP A 146 -8.82 -8.31 -6.68
C ASP A 146 -10.16 -8.25 -5.93
N GLY A 147 -10.24 -8.83 -4.73
CA GLY A 147 -11.43 -8.79 -3.90
C GLY A 147 -11.73 -7.42 -3.29
N VAL A 148 -12.94 -7.32 -2.71
CA VAL A 148 -13.38 -6.15 -1.95
C VAL A 148 -12.49 -5.95 -0.72
N ASP A 149 -12.25 -4.69 -0.35
CA ASP A 149 -11.41 -4.32 0.79
C ASP A 149 -10.01 -4.97 0.75
N ALA A 150 -9.32 -4.81 -0.36
CA ALA A 150 -8.05 -5.46 -0.65
C ALA A 150 -6.95 -5.26 0.41
N TYR A 151 -7.07 -4.20 1.22
CA TYR A 151 -6.13 -3.87 2.28
C TYR A 151 -6.63 -4.22 3.68
N SER A 152 -7.82 -4.83 3.83
CA SER A 152 -8.44 -5.07 5.15
C SER A 152 -7.67 -6.05 6.04
N GLU A 153 -6.82 -6.87 5.46
CA GLU A 153 -5.96 -7.83 6.16
C GLU A 153 -4.51 -7.69 5.68
N PRO A 154 -3.52 -8.01 6.53
CA PRO A 154 -2.11 -7.99 6.16
C PRO A 154 -1.81 -8.98 5.01
N PRO A 155 -0.78 -8.72 4.18
CA PRO A 155 -0.44 -9.60 3.06
C PRO A 155 -0.23 -11.06 3.46
N GLU A 156 0.43 -11.32 4.59
CA GLU A 156 0.73 -12.66 5.08
C GLU A 156 -0.51 -13.51 5.36
N ILE A 157 -1.59 -12.88 5.85
CA ILE A 157 -2.83 -13.57 6.18
C ILE A 157 -3.55 -13.99 4.90
N ARG A 158 -3.59 -13.10 3.90
CA ARG A 158 -4.18 -13.40 2.59
C ARG A 158 -3.36 -14.42 1.81
N GLU A 159 -2.04 -14.33 1.89
CA GLU A 159 -1.12 -15.28 1.26
C GLU A 159 -1.29 -16.68 1.85
N ALA A 160 -1.38 -16.81 3.18
CA ALA A 160 -1.65 -18.09 3.83
C ALA A 160 -2.99 -18.74 3.41
N ARG A 161 -3.95 -17.94 2.94
CA ARG A 161 -5.23 -18.41 2.40
C ARG A 161 -5.21 -18.68 0.90
N GLY A 162 -4.08 -18.43 0.21
CA GLY A 162 -3.95 -18.62 -1.23
C GLY A 162 -4.77 -17.64 -2.07
N GLU A 163 -5.11 -16.47 -1.52
CA GLU A 163 -5.98 -15.48 -2.18
C GLU A 163 -5.26 -14.67 -3.27
N PHE A 164 -3.93 -14.66 -3.27
CA PHE A 164 -3.12 -13.92 -4.24
C PHE A 164 -2.83 -14.74 -5.51
N GLN A 165 -3.24 -14.20 -6.66
CA GLN A 165 -2.98 -14.75 -7.99
C GLN A 165 -1.74 -14.10 -8.63
N PRO A 166 -0.84 -14.83 -9.29
CA PRO A 166 0.26 -14.23 -10.04
C PRO A 166 -0.26 -13.33 -11.16
N ILE A 167 0.35 -12.14 -11.34
CA ILE A 167 0.11 -11.35 -12.55
C ILE A 167 0.72 -12.09 -13.73
N GLN A 168 -0.08 -12.33 -14.77
CA GLN A 168 0.43 -12.78 -16.06
C GLN A 168 1.13 -11.59 -16.71
N VAL A 169 2.45 -11.67 -16.83
CA VAL A 169 3.22 -10.71 -17.61
C VAL A 169 3.40 -11.34 -18.98
N ASP A 170 2.68 -10.83 -19.98
CA ASP A 170 2.89 -11.21 -21.37
C ASP A 170 4.27 -10.70 -21.79
N VAL A 171 5.29 -11.54 -21.60
CA VAL A 171 6.61 -11.27 -22.16
C VAL A 171 6.45 -11.53 -23.65
N ALA A 172 6.32 -10.47 -24.44
CA ALA A 172 6.35 -10.59 -25.89
C ALA A 172 7.64 -11.34 -26.26
N GLU A 173 7.50 -12.58 -26.74
CA GLU A 173 8.62 -13.37 -27.25
C GLU A 173 9.29 -12.54 -28.34
N GLN A 174 10.40 -11.89 -27.99
CA GLN A 174 11.27 -11.29 -28.97
C GLN A 174 11.94 -12.47 -29.67
N ASN A 175 11.40 -12.84 -30.83
CA ASN A 175 12.06 -13.68 -31.84
C ASN A 175 13.35 -12.97 -32.28
N GLY A 176 14.39 -13.10 -31.46
CA GLY A 176 15.70 -12.51 -31.67
C GLY A 176 16.67 -13.33 -30.84
N SER A 177 17.50 -14.08 -31.53
CA SER A 177 18.57 -14.91 -30.98
C SER A 177 19.49 -14.09 -30.08
N ASP A 178 19.20 -14.05 -28.79
CA ASP A 178 20.21 -13.81 -27.77
C ASP A 178 19.76 -14.46 -26.47
N SER A 179 20.64 -15.32 -25.96
CA SER A 179 20.45 -16.11 -24.75
C SER A 179 20.46 -15.23 -23.51
N PHE A 180 19.39 -14.48 -23.27
CA PHE A 180 19.12 -13.87 -21.97
C PHE A 180 18.19 -14.79 -21.17
N ARG A 181 18.82 -15.43 -20.19
CA ARG A 181 18.29 -16.35 -19.18
C ARG A 181 16.79 -16.14 -18.89
N HIS A 182 15.98 -17.00 -19.48
CA HIS A 182 14.67 -17.36 -18.96
C HIS A 182 14.87 -18.10 -17.63
N GLN A 183 14.85 -17.35 -16.53
CA GLN A 183 14.53 -17.88 -15.21
C GLN A 183 13.42 -17.00 -14.61
N ILE A 184 12.31 -16.88 -15.36
CA ILE A 184 11.04 -16.45 -14.77
C ILE A 184 10.72 -17.48 -13.70
N CYS A 185 10.58 -17.04 -12.45
CA CYS A 185 10.45 -17.85 -11.24
C CYS A 185 9.36 -18.94 -11.31
N LEU A 186 9.62 -20.04 -12.01
CA LEU A 186 8.86 -21.29 -11.92
C LEU A 186 9.29 -22.14 -10.72
N ASP A 187 10.34 -21.74 -10.00
CA ASP A 187 10.89 -22.51 -8.88
C ASP A 187 10.08 -22.41 -7.57
N PHE A 188 8.93 -21.74 -7.54
CA PHE A 188 8.08 -21.66 -6.34
C PHE A 188 6.92 -22.68 -6.28
N LEU A 189 6.87 -23.64 -7.20
CA LEU A 189 5.97 -24.81 -7.06
C LEU A 189 6.53 -25.90 -6.13
N LEU A 190 7.68 -25.69 -5.48
CA LEU A 190 8.31 -26.67 -4.59
C LEU A 190 8.72 -26.06 -3.24
N VAL A 191 7.76 -25.58 -2.48
CA VAL A 191 7.89 -25.55 -1.01
C VAL A 191 6.78 -26.43 -0.46
N PRO A 192 7.07 -27.65 0.03
CA PRO A 192 6.06 -28.48 0.68
C PRO A 192 5.70 -27.88 2.06
N PRO A 193 4.51 -28.23 2.61
CA PRO A 193 3.97 -27.68 3.85
C PRO A 193 4.84 -27.94 5.09
#